data_AF-A0A4Q4WFC8-F1
#
_entry.id   AF-A0A4Q4WFC8-F1
#
_cell.length_a   1.000
_cell.length_b   1.000
_cell.length_c   1.000
_cell.angle_alpha   90.00
_cell.angle_beta   90.00
_cell.angle_gamma   90.00
#
_symmetry.space_group_name_H-M   'P 1'
#
loop_
_entity.id
_entity.type
_entity.pdbx_description
1 polymer ?
#
loop_
_entity_poly.entity_id
_entity_poly.type
_entity_poly.pdbx_seq_one_letter_code
_entity_poly.pdbx_strand_id
1 'polypeptide(L)'
;MSTSTETTVPTLAQQLQERIQQLKVRIQQLAALADPISAVVISKLKVKKPEPYDGTGNVQGFLTQVKMYLRLERVEGDVDRILVMAGFLKRDVLD
;
A
#
# COMPACT_ATOMS: atom_id res chain seq x y z
N MET A 1 -31.79 -22.87 -53.85
CA MET A 1 -31.47 -23.39 -52.51
C MET A 1 -30.56 -22.37 -51.84
N SER A 2 -31.12 -21.49 -51.01
CA SER A 2 -30.37 -20.38 -50.40
C SER A 2 -29.92 -20.77 -49.00
N THR A 3 -28.62 -20.93 -48.81
CA THR A 3 -27.99 -21.09 -47.49
C THR A 3 -28.02 -19.75 -46.76
N SER A 4 -28.88 -19.65 -45.74
CA SER A 4 -28.89 -18.52 -44.81
C SER A 4 -27.69 -18.63 -43.88
N THR A 5 -26.81 -17.63 -43.93
CA THR A 5 -25.74 -17.43 -42.93
C THR A 5 -26.36 -16.79 -41.69
N GLU A 6 -26.77 -17.63 -40.74
CA GLU A 6 -27.09 -17.20 -39.38
C GLU A 6 -25.80 -16.69 -38.72
N THR A 7 -25.59 -15.38 -38.83
CA THR A 7 -24.52 -14.70 -38.11
C THR A 7 -25.00 -14.51 -36.68
N THR A 8 -24.69 -15.47 -35.81
CA THR A 8 -24.99 -15.38 -34.38
C THR A 8 -24.18 -14.23 -33.79
N VAL A 9 -24.84 -13.09 -33.61
CA VAL A 9 -24.30 -11.94 -32.87
C VAL A 9 -24.07 -12.41 -31.43
N PRO A 10 -22.82 -12.38 -30.91
CA PRO A 10 -22.57 -12.79 -29.55
C PRO A 10 -23.37 -11.88 -28.61
N THR A 11 -24.15 -12.50 -27.73
CA THR A 11 -25.02 -11.76 -26.81
C THR A 11 -24.14 -10.95 -25.87
N LEU A 12 -24.53 -9.71 -25.54
CA LEU A 12 -23.78 -8.80 -24.64
C LEU A 12 -23.30 -9.50 -23.34
N ALA A 13 -24.09 -10.43 -22.82
CA ALA A 13 -23.74 -11.26 -21.67
C ALA A 13 -22.51 -12.16 -21.90
N GLN A 14 -22.38 -12.78 -23.07
CA GLN A 14 -21.22 -13.61 -23.42
C GLN A 14 -19.94 -12.76 -23.53
N GLN A 15 -20.06 -11.58 -24.14
CA GLN A 15 -18.94 -10.65 -24.25
C GLN A 15 -18.47 -10.15 -22.88
N LEU A 16 -19.41 -9.86 -21.96
CA LEU A 16 -19.07 -9.48 -20.58
C LEU A 16 -18.41 -10.62 -19.82
N GLN A 17 -18.90 -11.86 -19.99
CA GLN A 17 -18.34 -13.03 -19.33
C GLN A 17 -16.90 -13.31 -19.77
N GLU A 18 -16.60 -13.21 -21.07
CA GLU A 18 -15.23 -13.33 -21.59
C GLU A 18 -14.32 -12.24 -21.05
N ARG A 19 -14.80 -10.99 -20.98
CA ARG A 19 -14.03 -9.88 -20.39
C ARG A 19 -13.72 -10.13 -18.93
N ILE A 20 -14.69 -10.56 -18.14
CA ILE A 20 -14.50 -10.89 -16.72
C ILE A 20 -13.45 -11.99 -16.57
N GLN A 21 -13.49 -13.03 -17.42
CA GLN A 21 -12.51 -14.11 -17.40
C GLN A 21 -11.10 -13.60 -17.72
N GLN A 22 -10.94 -12.76 -18.75
CA GLN A 22 -9.66 -12.14 -19.12
C GLN A 22 -9.12 -11.24 -18.00
N LEU A 23 -9.98 -10.43 -17.38
CA LEU A 23 -9.60 -9.57 -16.26
C LEU A 23 -9.12 -10.39 -15.07
N LYS A 24 -9.79 -11.51 -14.74
CA LYS A 24 -9.38 -12.41 -13.67
C LYS A 24 -7.99 -13.00 -13.91
N VAL A 25 -7.71 -13.45 -15.14
CA VAL A 25 -6.39 -13.98 -15.51
C VAL A 25 -5.32 -12.89 -15.41
N ARG A 26 -5.59 -11.67 -15.91
CA ARG A 26 -4.64 -10.55 -15.81
C ARG A 26 -4.38 -10.15 -14.37
N ILE A 27 -5.39 -10.13 -13.51
CA ILE A 27 -5.21 -9.85 -12.08
C ILE A 27 -4.34 -10.93 -11.43
N GLN A 28 -4.54 -12.20 -11.75
CA GLN A 28 -3.67 -13.28 -11.26
C GLN A 28 -2.23 -13.17 -11.77
N GLN A 29 -2.04 -12.83 -13.05
CA GLN A 29 -0.71 -12.58 -13.62
C GLN A 29 -0.02 -11.38 -12.98
N LEU A 30 -0.75 -10.29 -12.74
CA LEU A 30 -0.25 -9.11 -12.04
C LEU A 30 0.05 -9.42 -10.57
N ALA A 31 -0.76 -10.24 -9.91
CA ALA A 31 -0.52 -10.69 -8.54
C ALA A 31 0.70 -11.62 -8.44
N ALA A 32 0.94 -12.47 -9.44
CA ALA A 32 2.12 -13.32 -9.52
C ALA A 32 3.39 -12.54 -9.89
N LEU A 33 3.27 -11.48 -10.69
CA LEU A 33 4.36 -10.54 -10.94
C LEU A 33 4.62 -9.64 -9.72
N ALA A 34 3.59 -9.39 -8.92
CA ALA A 34 3.66 -8.79 -7.60
C ALA A 34 4.09 -9.83 -6.54
N ASP A 35 5.17 -10.57 -6.81
CA ASP A 35 5.97 -11.10 -5.72
C ASP A 35 6.50 -9.92 -4.88
N PRO A 36 6.78 -10.13 -3.58
CA PRO A 36 6.64 -9.13 -2.53
C PRO A 36 7.83 -8.16 -2.49
N ILE A 37 8.04 -7.38 -3.55
CA ILE A 37 9.06 -6.34 -3.59
C ILE A 37 8.78 -5.28 -2.50
N SER A 38 7.52 -5.14 -2.06
CA SER A 38 7.18 -4.28 -0.92
C SER A 38 7.49 -4.92 0.44
N ALA A 39 7.39 -6.24 0.62
CA ALA A 39 7.63 -6.86 1.94
C ALA A 39 9.10 -7.26 2.16
N VAL A 40 9.81 -7.72 1.13
CA VAL A 40 11.19 -8.24 1.27
C VAL A 40 12.22 -7.14 1.46
N VAL A 41 12.03 -5.96 0.86
CA VAL A 41 12.96 -4.83 1.05
C VAL A 41 12.80 -4.18 2.43
N ILE A 42 11.58 -4.22 3.00
CA ILE A 42 11.32 -3.67 4.34
C ILE A 42 11.87 -4.58 5.45
N SER A 43 11.83 -5.91 5.25
CA SER A 43 12.12 -6.88 6.32
C SER A 43 13.58 -6.97 6.77
N LYS A 44 14.54 -6.34 6.06
CA LYS A 44 15.97 -6.38 6.41
C LYS A 44 16.53 -5.08 6.96
N LEU A 45 15.76 -3.99 6.98
CA LEU A 45 16.20 -2.77 7.64
C LEU A 45 15.86 -2.89 9.14
N LYS A 46 16.87 -3.14 9.97
CA LYS A 46 16.73 -2.87 11.41
C LYS A 46 16.41 -1.39 11.56
N VAL A 47 15.15 -1.07 11.81
CA VAL A 47 14.69 0.31 11.91
C VAL A 47 15.30 0.91 13.16
N LYS A 48 16.16 1.93 13.01
CA LYS A 48 16.63 2.69 14.17
C LYS A 48 15.44 3.49 14.72
N LYS A 49 15.09 3.23 15.98
CA LYS A 49 14.08 4.01 16.69
C LYS A 49 14.47 5.50 16.69
N PRO A 50 13.55 6.43 16.36
CA PRO A 50 13.79 7.86 16.43
C PRO A 50 14.26 8.31 17.81
N GLU A 51 15.13 9.32 17.82
CA GLU A 51 15.53 9.98 19.06
C GLU A 51 14.41 10.92 19.52
N PRO A 52 14.17 11.07 20.85
CA PRO A 52 13.14 11.95 21.35
C PRO A 52 13.39 13.41 20.97
N TYR A 53 12.39 14.07 20.41
CA TYR A 53 12.44 15.47 20.02
C TYR A 53 12.11 16.38 21.21
N ASP A 54 12.96 17.38 21.44
CA ASP A 54 12.87 18.30 22.56
C ASP A 54 12.46 19.72 22.18
N GLY A 55 11.91 19.88 20.97
CA GLY A 55 11.50 21.20 20.48
C GLY A 55 12.66 22.01 19.90
N THR A 56 13.90 21.51 19.96
CA THR A 56 15.07 22.19 19.42
C THR A 56 15.64 21.47 18.20
N GLY A 57 16.26 22.22 17.28
CA GLY A 57 16.88 21.67 16.08
C GLY A 57 15.92 21.42 14.91
N ASN A 58 16.28 20.47 14.03
CA ASN A 58 15.61 20.26 12.75
C ASN A 58 14.34 19.40 12.86
N VAL A 59 13.19 20.07 13.02
CA VAL A 59 11.86 19.42 13.08
C VAL A 59 11.54 18.59 11.84
N GLN A 60 11.94 19.05 10.64
CA GLN A 60 11.67 18.32 9.39
C GLN A 60 12.45 17.01 9.33
N GLY A 61 13.69 17.01 9.81
CA GLY A 61 14.52 15.81 9.93
C GLY A 61 13.89 14.80 10.88
N PHE A 62 13.46 15.25 12.05
CA PHE A 62 12.73 14.42 13.02
C PHE A 62 11.45 13.81 12.42
N LEU A 63 10.58 14.62 11.82
CA LEU A 63 9.34 14.15 11.21
C LEU A 63 9.60 13.13 10.08
N THR A 64 10.66 13.32 9.31
CA THR A 64 11.07 12.36 8.27
C THR A 64 11.46 11.02 8.88
N GLN A 65 12.24 11.04 9.97
CA GLN A 65 12.67 9.83 10.66
C GLN A 65 11.48 9.07 11.28
N VAL A 66 10.56 9.78 11.96
CA VAL A 66 9.36 9.18 12.56
C VAL A 66 8.44 8.61 11.48
N LYS A 67 8.24 9.32 10.37
CA LYS A 67 7.42 8.83 9.24
C LYS A 67 7.98 7.54 8.64
N MET A 68 9.31 7.44 8.50
CA MET A 68 9.97 6.22 8.05
C MET A 68 9.82 5.10 9.07
N TYR A 69 9.98 5.39 10.37
CA TYR A 69 9.79 4.44 11.45
C TYR A 69 8.39 3.82 11.44
N LEU A 70 7.35 4.65 11.42
CA LEU A 70 5.94 4.22 11.40
C LEU A 70 5.60 3.35 10.19
N ARG A 71 6.17 3.66 9.02
CA ARG A 71 5.97 2.87 7.79
C ARG A 71 6.59 1.48 7.89
N LEU A 72 7.77 1.37 8.48
CA LEU A 72 8.51 0.12 8.58
C LEU A 72 7.96 -0.78 9.70
N GLU A 73 7.51 -0.19 10.80
CA GLU A 73 6.78 -0.88 11.89
C GLU A 73 5.33 -1.24 11.53
N ARG A 74 4.85 -0.82 10.34
CA ARG A 74 3.49 -1.06 9.87
C ARG A 74 2.41 -0.57 10.85
N VAL A 75 2.63 0.60 11.45
CA VAL A 75 1.60 1.23 12.28
C VAL A 75 0.45 1.70 11.39
N GLU A 76 -0.68 1.01 11.51
CA GLU A 76 -1.92 1.30 10.79
C GLU A 76 -2.81 2.24 11.62
N GLY A 77 -3.68 2.99 10.95
CA GLY A 77 -4.57 3.95 11.63
C GLY A 77 -3.91 5.29 11.98
N ASP A 78 -4.65 6.38 11.80
CA ASP A 78 -4.12 7.72 12.07
C ASP A 78 -3.98 7.99 13.57
N VAL A 79 -4.89 7.47 14.39
CA VAL A 79 -4.85 7.61 15.86
C VAL A 79 -3.60 6.94 16.44
N ASP A 80 -3.32 5.70 16.02
CA ASP A 80 -2.16 4.95 16.53
C ASP A 80 -0.85 5.60 16.08
N ARG A 81 -0.79 6.12 14.85
CA ARG A 81 0.37 6.89 14.36
C ARG A 81 0.61 8.14 15.18
N ILE A 82 -0.45 8.88 15.53
CA ILE A 82 -0.35 10.08 16.36
C ILE A 82 0.15 9.70 17.76
N LEU A 83 -0.41 8.65 18.37
CA LEU A 83 -0.02 8.21 19.71
C LEU A 83 1.45 7.77 19.76
N VAL A 84 1.90 6.99 18.77
CA VAL A 84 3.30 6.57 18.66
C VAL A 84 4.21 7.77 18.40
N MET A 85 3.82 8.71 17.55
CA MET A 85 4.57 9.95 17.30
C MET A 85 4.70 10.80 18.57
N ALA A 86 3.62 10.96 19.34
CA ALA A 86 3.62 11.70 20.59
C ALA A 86 4.58 11.10 21.62
N GLY A 87 4.75 9.77 21.63
CA GLY A 87 5.74 9.09 22.46
C GLY A 87 7.20 9.43 22.15
N PHE A 88 7.47 10.09 21.01
CA PHE A 88 8.79 10.62 20.66
C PHE A 88 8.98 12.09 21.02
N LEU A 89 8.00 12.76 21.61
CA LEU A 89 8.14 14.13 22.09
C LEU A 89 8.59 14.13 23.55
N LYS A 90 9.57 14.98 23.92
CA LYS A 90 9.92 15.19 25.33
C LYS A 90 8.79 15.95 26.03
N ARG A 91 8.66 15.71 27.34
CA ARG A 91 7.59 16.24 28.20
C ARG A 91 7.42 17.75 28.09
N ASP A 92 8.53 18.47 27.97
CA ASP A 92 8.57 19.94 27.89
C ASP A 92 8.00 20.51 26.57
N VAL A 93 7.73 19.66 25.57
CA VAL A 93 7.11 20.03 24.28
C VAL A 93 5.60 19.77 24.27
N LEU A 94 5.09 19.06 25.27
CA LEU A 94 3.69 18.67 25.39
C LEU A 94 2.86 19.60 26.30
N ASP A 95 3.54 20.49 27.03
CA ASP A 95 2.93 21.58 27.82
C ASP A 95 2.51 22.75 26.90
#